data_AF-A0A1D1VJU4-F1
#
_entry.id   AF-A0A1D1VJU4-F1
#
_cell.length_a   1.000
_cell.length_b   1.000
_cell.length_c   1.000
_cell.angle_alpha   90.00
_cell.angle_beta   90.00
_cell.angle_gamma   90.00
#
_symmetry.space_group_name_H-M   'P 1'
#
loop_
_entity.id
_entity.type
_entity.pdbx_description
1 polymer ?
#
loop_
_entity_poly.entity_id
_entity_poly.type
_entity_poly.pdbx_seq_one_letter_code
_entity_poly.pdbx_strand_id
1 'polypeptide(L)'
;MHTITTAEGLMMTKELTFHNWLPGQSTSRNILLKNVGTDPISVTYTCPATPEFKTSFPKRIDLFTGNAFRVAVTFEPTKKKLYEDVMLFFVQDTVVTVSLRADLPRLAVRLSEQVVDFQERPCGMTMHKHFQIINCG
;
A
#
# COMPACT_ATOMS: atom_id res chain seq x y z
N MET A 1 1.16 0.48 -10.06
CA MET A 1 1.66 1.64 -10.83
C MET A 1 1.98 2.73 -9.83
N HIS A 2 3.21 3.24 -9.80
CA HIS A 2 3.57 4.34 -8.89
C HIS A 2 3.19 5.66 -9.55
N THR A 3 2.22 6.37 -8.99
CA THR A 3 1.87 7.71 -9.45
C THR A 3 2.97 8.67 -8.99
N ILE A 4 3.63 9.35 -9.91
CA ILE A 4 4.77 10.25 -9.61
C ILE A 4 4.36 11.68 -9.96
N THR A 5 4.59 12.62 -9.05
CA THR A 5 4.34 14.05 -9.23
C THR A 5 5.67 14.78 -9.36
N THR A 6 5.71 15.87 -10.12
CA THR A 6 6.87 16.78 -10.17
C THR A 6 6.43 18.15 -9.66
N ALA A 7 7.13 18.72 -8.67
CA ALA A 7 6.88 20.05 -8.12
C ALA A 7 8.22 20.74 -7.84
N GLU A 8 8.41 21.99 -8.27
CA GLU A 8 9.66 22.77 -8.07
C GLU A 8 10.95 22.01 -8.44
N GLY A 9 10.92 21.22 -9.53
CA GLY A 9 12.07 20.41 -9.94
C GLY A 9 12.33 19.17 -9.06
N LEU A 10 11.43 18.84 -8.13
CA LEU A 10 11.46 17.60 -7.35
C LEU A 10 10.46 16.59 -7.90
N MET A 11 10.95 15.45 -8.35
CA MET A 11 10.16 14.28 -8.75
C MET A 11 9.92 13.38 -7.54
N MET A 12 8.66 13.07 -7.26
CA MET A 12 8.26 12.44 -6.00
C MET A 12 7.09 11.44 -6.14
N THR A 13 7.15 10.31 -5.42
CA THR A 13 6.02 9.38 -5.35
C THR A 13 4.79 10.03 -4.71
N LYS A 14 3.66 10.10 -5.43
CA LYS A 14 2.39 10.70 -4.98
C LYS A 14 1.56 9.76 -4.11
N GLU A 15 1.61 8.47 -4.41
CA GLU A 15 0.79 7.46 -3.74
C GLU A 15 1.58 6.20 -3.47
N LEU A 16 1.45 5.69 -2.24
CA LEU A 16 2.07 4.47 -1.77
C LEU A 16 0.99 3.48 -1.37
N THR A 17 0.68 2.53 -2.26
CA THR A 17 -0.28 1.47 -1.97
C THR A 17 0.43 0.22 -1.47
N PHE A 18 -0.03 -0.36 -0.37
CA PHE A 18 0.40 -1.66 0.16
C PHE A 18 -0.63 -2.71 -0.26
N HIS A 19 -0.15 -3.79 -0.86
CA HIS A 19 -0.97 -4.89 -1.37
C HIS A 19 -0.68 -6.18 -0.61
N ASN A 20 -1.69 -7.05 -0.46
CA ASN A 20 -1.56 -8.40 0.09
C ASN A 20 -0.88 -8.46 1.46
N TRP A 21 -1.11 -7.46 2.31
CA TRP A 21 -0.55 -7.44 3.66
C TRP A 21 -1.35 -8.32 4.62
N LEU A 22 -0.68 -8.82 5.65
CA LEU A 22 -1.27 -9.64 6.70
C LEU A 22 -1.13 -8.91 8.05
N PRO A 23 -2.14 -8.98 8.93
CA PRO A 23 -2.01 -8.45 10.29
C PRO A 23 -0.83 -9.09 11.01
N GLY A 24 -0.03 -8.27 11.69
CA GLY A 24 1.17 -8.70 12.39
C GLY A 24 2.41 -8.87 11.51
N GLN A 25 2.31 -8.72 10.18
CA GLN A 25 3.49 -8.60 9.32
C GLN A 25 3.81 -7.14 9.03
N SER A 26 5.09 -6.79 9.10
CA SER A 26 5.59 -5.49 8.66
C SER A 26 5.95 -5.55 7.17
N THR A 27 5.49 -4.57 6.40
CA THR A 27 5.87 -4.41 4.99
C THR A 27 6.42 -3.01 4.79
N SER A 28 7.61 -2.88 4.19
CA SER A 28 8.21 -1.58 3.91
C SER A 28 8.12 -1.23 2.43
N ARG A 29 7.76 0.01 2.13
CA ARG A 29 7.82 0.60 0.79
C ARG A 29 8.51 1.95 0.85
N ASN A 30 9.11 2.35 -0.27
CA ASN A 30 9.93 3.56 -0.33
C ASN A 30 9.22 4.66 -1.14
N ILE A 31 9.13 5.85 -0.57
CA ILE A 31 8.82 7.08 -1.29
C ILE A 31 10.11 7.56 -1.95
N LEU A 32 10.10 7.69 -3.28
CA LEU A 32 11.24 8.21 -4.03
C LEU A 32 11.13 9.74 -4.05
N LEU A 33 12.22 10.41 -3.67
CA LEU A 33 12.44 11.84 -3.84
C LEU A 33 13.63 12.02 -4.77
N LYS A 34 13.46 12.63 -5.93
CA LYS A 34 14.53 12.84 -6.90
C LYS A 34 14.57 14.29 -7.33
N ASN A 35 15.70 14.96 -7.09
CA ASN A 35 15.91 16.30 -7.60
C ASN A 35 16.27 16.23 -9.09
N VAL A 36 15.34 16.69 -9.93
CA VAL A 36 15.48 16.84 -11.38
C VAL A 36 15.66 18.30 -11.80
N GLY A 37 15.65 19.23 -10.85
CA GLY A 37 15.92 20.65 -11.05
C GLY A 37 17.41 20.95 -11.13
N THR A 38 17.74 22.22 -11.32
CA THR A 38 19.12 22.73 -11.43
C THR A 38 19.73 23.09 -10.08
N ASP A 39 18.90 23.42 -9.10
CA ASP A 39 19.29 23.96 -7.80
C ASP A 39 19.13 22.92 -6.68
N PRO A 40 19.91 23.02 -5.58
CA PRO A 40 19.74 22.16 -4.42
C PRO A 40 18.41 22.44 -3.71
N ILE A 41 17.73 21.36 -3.30
CA ILE A 41 16.41 21.42 -2.67
C ILE A 41 16.49 20.77 -1.28
N SER A 42 16.02 21.50 -0.26
CA SER A 42 15.81 20.94 1.08
C SER A 42 14.36 20.48 1.23
N VAL A 43 14.18 19.21 1.60
CA VAL A 43 12.87 18.61 1.84
C VAL A 43 12.73 18.24 3.31
N THR A 44 11.63 18.62 3.93
CA THR A 44 11.20 18.13 5.24
C THR A 44 9.86 17.43 5.10
N TYR A 45 9.56 16.48 5.99
CA TYR A 45 8.30 15.74 5.95
C TYR A 45 7.73 15.54 7.34
N THR A 46 6.44 15.26 7.43
CA THR A 46 5.78 14.90 8.69
C THR A 46 5.73 13.39 8.87
N CYS A 47 5.67 12.92 10.12
CA CYS A 47 5.28 11.54 10.39
C CYS A 47 3.83 11.30 9.93
N PRO A 48 3.46 10.06 9.56
CA PRO A 48 2.07 9.66 9.34
C PRO A 48 1.24 9.88 10.62
N ALA A 49 -0.04 10.18 10.48
CA ALA A 49 -0.94 10.40 11.61
C ALA A 49 -1.35 9.07 12.28
N THR A 50 -1.32 7.98 11.52
CA THR A 50 -1.75 6.66 11.99
C THR A 50 -0.57 5.83 12.53
N PRO A 51 -0.73 5.17 13.68
CA PRO A 51 0.35 4.43 14.34
C PRO A 51 0.80 3.18 13.56
N GLU A 52 -0.03 2.68 12.64
CA GLU A 52 0.28 1.53 11.80
C GLU A 52 1.28 1.86 10.68
N PHE A 53 1.47 3.14 10.32
CA PHE A 53 2.54 3.54 9.41
C PHE A 53 3.69 4.19 10.19
N LYS A 54 4.83 3.52 10.18
CA LYS A 54 6.09 4.01 10.74
C LYS A 54 6.97 4.52 9.64
N THR A 55 7.65 5.64 9.91
CA THR A 55 8.67 6.19 9.01
C THR A 55 9.90 6.52 9.81
N SER A 56 11.06 6.58 9.16
CA SER A 56 12.23 7.17 9.80
C SER A 56 11.90 8.59 10.22
N PHE A 57 12.17 8.94 11.49
CA PHE A 57 11.86 10.24 12.09
C PHE A 57 12.28 11.39 11.16
N PRO A 58 11.50 12.49 11.07
CA PRO A 58 11.74 13.52 10.07
C PRO A 58 13.10 14.18 10.27
N LYS A 59 14.00 13.91 9.33
CA LYS A 59 15.25 14.63 9.16
C LYS A 59 15.11 15.50 7.91
N ARG A 60 15.64 16.73 7.97
CA ARG A 60 15.83 17.55 6.77
C ARG A 60 16.70 16.77 5.78
N ILE A 61 16.21 16.59 4.55
CA ILE A 61 16.93 15.93 3.46
C ILE A 61 17.36 17.00 2.48
N ASP A 62 18.66 17.17 2.31
CA ASP A 62 19.20 18.06 1.28
C ASP A 62 19.51 17.24 0.02
N LEU A 63 18.81 17.56 -1.07
CA LEU A 63 18.93 16.90 -2.37
C LEU A 63 19.66 17.83 -3.33
N PHE A 64 20.89 17.49 -3.67
CA PHE A 64 21.61 18.12 -4.77
C PHE A 64 21.05 17.68 -6.13
N THR A 65 21.32 18.48 -7.15
CA THR A 65 20.93 18.22 -8.54
C THR A 65 21.31 16.81 -8.99
N GLY A 66 20.33 16.05 -9.49
CA GLY A 66 20.51 14.68 -9.95
C GLY A 66 20.49 13.61 -8.85
N ASN A 67 20.53 13.98 -7.57
CA ASN A 67 20.44 13.03 -6.47
C ASN A 67 19.01 12.52 -6.26
N ALA A 68 18.93 11.29 -5.76
CA ALA A 68 17.68 10.69 -5.31
C ALA A 68 17.83 10.15 -3.89
N PHE A 69 16.80 10.34 -3.09
CA PHE A 69 16.66 9.82 -1.75
C PHE A 69 15.40 8.97 -1.64
N ARG A 70 15.43 7.97 -0.77
CA ARG A 70 14.32 7.05 -0.55
C ARG A 70 13.90 7.12 0.90
N VAL A 71 12.69 7.58 1.16
CA VAL A 71 12.09 7.57 2.50
C VAL A 71 11.36 6.25 2.69
N ALA A 72 11.84 5.43 3.63
CA ALA A 72 11.22 4.15 3.93
C ALA A 72 9.99 4.35 4.83
N VAL A 73 8.86 3.82 4.37
CA VAL A 73 7.60 3.76 5.10
C VAL A 73 7.32 2.29 5.40
N THR A 74 7.34 1.93 6.68
CA THR A 74 7.03 0.60 7.18
C THR A 74 5.58 0.58 7.65
N PHE A 75 4.79 -0.30 7.07
CA PHE A 75 3.41 -0.53 7.44
C PHE A 75 3.30 -1.78 8.32
N GLU A 76 2.79 -1.63 9.54
CA GLU A 76 2.64 -2.68 10.56
C GLU A 76 1.18 -2.74 11.04
N PRO A 77 0.29 -3.39 10.28
CA PRO A 77 -1.13 -3.47 10.62
C PRO A 77 -1.39 -4.44 11.78
N THR A 78 -2.18 -3.99 12.76
CA THR A 78 -2.66 -4.84 13.87
C THR A 78 -4.02 -5.47 13.57
N LYS A 79 -4.83 -4.88 12.67
CA LYS A 79 -6.20 -5.32 12.38
C LYS A 79 -6.45 -5.34 10.86
N LYS A 80 -7.34 -6.23 10.38
CA LYS A 80 -7.78 -6.22 8.96
C LYS A 80 -8.83 -5.13 8.74
N LYS A 81 -8.39 -3.92 8.41
CA LYS A 81 -9.25 -2.81 7.99
C LYS A 81 -8.62 -2.09 6.80
N LEU A 82 -9.39 -1.26 6.11
CA LEU A 82 -8.82 -0.31 5.16
C LEU A 82 -7.97 0.70 5.93
N TYR A 83 -6.75 0.95 5.45
CA TYR A 83 -5.87 1.96 6.02
C TYR A 83 -5.62 3.04 4.99
N GLU A 84 -5.90 4.29 5.37
CA GLU A 84 -5.59 5.47 4.58
C GLU A 84 -4.93 6.50 5.49
N ASP A 85 -3.83 7.08 5.03
CA ASP A 85 -3.12 8.14 5.72
C ASP A 85 -2.48 9.09 4.70
N VAL A 86 -2.03 10.25 5.16
CA VAL A 86 -1.39 11.27 4.33
C VAL A 86 -0.14 11.79 5.02
N MET A 87 0.96 11.84 4.28
CA MET A 87 2.18 12.52 4.70
C MET A 87 2.33 13.85 3.95
N LEU A 88 2.76 14.89 4.66
CA LEU A 88 3.07 16.19 4.08
C LEU A 88 4.57 16.30 3.88
N PHE A 89 4.97 16.75 2.69
CA PHE A 89 6.35 17.05 2.33
C PHE A 89 6.45 18.53 2.01
N PHE A 90 7.27 19.24 2.78
CA PHE A 90 7.56 20.66 2.57
C PHE A 90 8.83 20.75 1.73
N VAL A 91 8.70 21.39 0.57
CA VAL A 91 9.74 21.53 -0.44
C VAL A 91 9.81 23.01 -0.79
N GLN A 92 10.84 23.70 -0.30
CA GLN A 92 10.94 25.16 -0.43
C GLN A 92 9.63 25.84 0.03
N ASP A 93 8.90 26.53 -0.85
CA ASP A 93 7.63 27.20 -0.56
C ASP A 93 6.38 26.37 -0.94
N THR A 94 6.57 25.12 -1.38
CA THR A 94 5.50 24.24 -1.82
C THR A 94 5.29 23.09 -0.83
N VAL A 95 4.01 22.74 -0.58
CA VAL A 95 3.64 21.55 0.17
C VAL A 95 3.10 20.49 -0.78
N VAL A 96 3.73 19.32 -0.78
CA VAL A 96 3.33 18.15 -1.55
C VAL A 96 2.77 17.10 -0.61
N THR A 97 1.61 16.55 -0.94
CA THR A 97 0.97 15.49 -0.16
C THR A 97 1.23 14.11 -0.79
N VAL A 98 1.51 13.13 0.05
CA VAL A 98 1.63 11.71 -0.34
C VAL A 98 0.55 10.92 0.35
N SER A 99 -0.27 10.23 -0.43
CA SER A 99 -1.29 9.34 0.11
C SER A 99 -0.68 7.96 0.37
N LEU A 100 -0.81 7.48 1.60
CA LEU A 100 -0.51 6.11 2.01
C LEU A 100 -1.82 5.33 2.03
N ARG A 101 -1.87 4.20 1.33
CA ARG A 101 -3.06 3.34 1.30
C ARG A 101 -2.67 1.89 1.49
N ALA A 102 -3.43 1.15 2.28
CA ALA A 102 -3.32 -0.31 2.33
C ALA A 102 -4.66 -0.91 1.92
N ASP A 103 -4.66 -1.70 0.85
CA ASP A 103 -5.88 -2.34 0.36
C ASP A 103 -6.36 -3.43 1.33
N LEU A 104 -7.65 -3.66 1.47
CA LEU A 104 -8.06 -4.81 2.29
C LEU A 104 -7.64 -6.09 1.54
N PRO A 105 -6.88 -7.03 2.16
CA PRO A 105 -6.64 -8.33 1.55
C PRO A 105 -8.02 -8.94 1.28
N ARG A 106 -8.39 -9.01 0.00
CA ARG A 106 -9.70 -9.51 -0.39
C ARG A 106 -9.72 -10.98 -0.02
N LEU A 107 -10.65 -11.37 0.85
CA LEU A 107 -10.99 -12.78 1.00
C LEU A 107 -11.62 -13.23 -0.31
N ALA A 108 -10.79 -13.75 -1.22
CA ALA A 108 -11.24 -14.28 -2.49
C ALA A 108 -11.50 -15.77 -2.30
N VAL A 109 -12.73 -16.13 -1.95
CA VAL A 109 -13.13 -17.54 -1.94
C VAL A 109 -13.54 -17.93 -3.36
N ARG A 110 -12.87 -18.91 -3.95
CA ARG A 110 -13.34 -19.56 -5.17
C ARG A 110 -13.98 -20.89 -4.79
N LEU A 111 -15.24 -21.06 -5.16
CA LEU A 111 -15.78 -22.40 -5.33
C LEU A 111 -15.13 -23.00 -6.57
N SER A 112 -14.67 -24.24 -6.50
CA SER A 112 -14.30 -24.95 -7.74
C SER A 112 -15.53 -24.93 -8.65
N GLU A 113 -15.37 -24.67 -9.96
CA GLU A 113 -16.45 -24.51 -10.95
C GLU A 113 -17.24 -25.79 -11.24
N GLN A 114 -17.45 -26.63 -10.25
CA GLN A 114 -18.23 -27.85 -10.33
C GLN A 114 -19.68 -27.54 -9.98
N VAL A 115 -20.56 -27.66 -10.96
CA VAL A 115 -22.00 -27.66 -10.74
C VAL A 115 -22.34 -28.81 -9.78
N VAL A 116 -22.83 -28.46 -8.59
CA VAL A 116 -23.25 -29.43 -7.57
C VAL A 116 -24.67 -29.89 -7.91
N ASP A 117 -24.81 -30.62 -9.02
CA ASP A 117 -26.05 -31.31 -9.36
C ASP A 117 -26.07 -32.70 -8.74
N PHE A 118 -27.19 -33.04 -8.10
CA PHE A 118 -27.44 -34.34 -7.46
C PHE A 118 -28.22 -35.29 -8.38
N GLN A 119 -28.68 -34.83 -9.56
CA GLN A 119 -29.44 -35.58 -10.58
C GLN A 119 -30.74 -36.20 -10.06
N GLU A 120 -31.48 -36.94 -10.91
CA GLU A 120 -32.70 -37.66 -10.52
C GLU A 120 -32.39 -38.76 -9.49
N ARG A 121 -33.24 -38.88 -8.45
CA ARG A 121 -32.99 -39.81 -7.34
C ARG A 121 -34.21 -40.58 -6.84
N PRO A 122 -34.00 -41.84 -6.39
CA PRO A 122 -35.04 -42.62 -5.72
C PRO A 122 -35.42 -42.03 -4.35
N CYS A 123 -36.68 -42.17 -3.95
CA CYS A 123 -37.12 -41.77 -2.62
C CYS A 123 -36.48 -42.66 -1.53
N GLY A 124 -36.11 -42.06 -0.40
CA GLY A 124 -35.59 -42.78 0.77
C GLY A 124 -34.06 -42.94 0.84
N MET A 125 -33.28 -42.39 -0.10
CA MET A 125 -31.82 -42.42 -0.04
C MET A 125 -31.18 -41.06 0.22
N THR A 126 -30.18 -41.04 1.11
CA THR A 126 -29.30 -39.88 1.35
C THR A 126 -28.07 -39.98 0.47
N MET A 127 -27.65 -38.89 -0.19
CA MET A 127 -26.29 -38.85 -0.75
C MET A 127 -25.56 -37.57 -0.40
N HIS A 128 -24.23 -37.70 -0.43
CA HIS A 128 -23.27 -36.67 -0.14
C HIS A 128 -22.52 -36.31 -1.41
N LYS A 129 -22.32 -35.02 -1.66
CA LYS A 129 -21.43 -34.52 -2.72
C LYS A 129 -20.46 -33.56 -2.05
N HIS A 130 -19.17 -33.82 -2.24
CA HIS A 130 -18.12 -32.95 -1.73
C HIS A 130 -17.75 -31.94 -2.82
N PHE A 131 -17.62 -30.69 -2.43
CA PHE A 131 -17.03 -29.65 -3.27
C PHE A 131 -15.95 -28.94 -2.47
N GLN A 132 -15.00 -28.36 -3.19
CA GLN A 132 -13.88 -27.66 -2.57
C GLN A 132 -14.15 -26.17 -2.55
N ILE A 133 -13.98 -25.61 -1.36
CA ILE A 133 -13.91 -24.17 -1.13
C ILE A 133 -12.43 -23.84 -1.03
N ILE A 134 -11.91 -23.12 -2.02
CA ILE A 134 -10.51 -22.73 -2.05
C ILE A 134 -10.45 -21.27 -1.62
N ASN A 135 -9.71 -21.00 -0.54
CA ASN A 135 -9.32 -19.65 -0.23
C ASN A 135 -8.19 -19.25 -1.22
N CYS A 136 -8.49 -18.30 -2.09
CA CYS A 136 -7.58 -17.72 -3.08
C CYS A 136 -7.17 -16.28 -2.73
N GLY A 137 -7.41 -15.86 -1.49
CA GLY A 137 -6.93 -14.59 -0.94
C GLY A 137 -5.56 -14.69 -0.29
#